data_AF-Q3Z7H1-F1
#
_entry.id   AF-Q3Z7H1-F1
#
_cell.length_a   1.000
_cell.length_b   1.000
_cell.length_c   1.000
_cell.angle_alpha   90.00
_cell.angle_beta   90.00
_cell.angle_gamma   90.00
#
_symmetry.space_group_name_H-M   'P 1'
#
loop_
_entity.id
_entity.type
_entity.pdbx_description
1 polymer ?
#
loop_
_entity_poly.entity_id
_entity_poly.type
_entity_poly.pdbx_seq_one_letter_code
_entity_poly.pdbx_strand_id
1 'polypeptide(L)'
;MMWVIRAGQNSGFYDKYLRTSRVYIPWDGYKFDLSSIKERADFRAVVEKEKKMDNRTSVSNWAGQLFTFTQEIQTGDYVLIPSKGSRNYCLAKITGAYSFDEKEPDKLYHSRPIEILLKDIPRDIFSQSVIYSLGAFRTIFRAKHEDEIMNTIKKWKEAHR
;
A
#
# COMPACT_ATOMS: atom_id res chain seq x y z
N MET A 1 9.13 -9.04 -3.46
CA MET A 1 8.26 -8.30 -4.41
C MET A 1 8.23 -6.82 -4.04
N MET A 2 7.70 -5.99 -4.91
CA MET A 2 7.44 -4.57 -4.67
C MET A 2 5.96 -4.22 -4.81
N TRP A 3 5.43 -3.55 -3.79
CA TRP A 3 4.06 -3.09 -3.71
C TRP A 3 4.00 -1.57 -3.72
N VAL A 4 2.90 -1.01 -4.21
CA VAL A 4 2.56 0.39 -4.03
C VAL A 4 1.41 0.47 -3.06
N ILE A 5 1.57 1.24 -1.98
CA ILE A 5 0.52 1.47 -0.98
C ILE A 5 0.33 2.98 -0.82
N ARG A 6 -0.84 3.48 -1.24
CA ARG A 6 -1.23 4.88 -1.06
C ARG A 6 -1.72 5.13 0.36
N ALA A 7 -1.34 6.28 0.90
CA ALA A 7 -1.75 6.72 2.22
C ALA A 7 -3.10 7.46 2.19
N GLY A 8 -4.11 6.83 1.59
CA GLY A 8 -5.47 7.38 1.46
C GLY A 8 -5.64 8.42 0.36
N GLN A 9 -6.83 9.02 0.31
CA GLN A 9 -7.15 10.06 -0.66
C GLN A 9 -6.20 11.25 -0.48
N ASN A 10 -5.65 11.75 -1.60
CA ASN A 10 -4.65 12.83 -1.63
C ASN A 10 -3.41 12.58 -0.74
N SER A 11 -3.12 11.32 -0.42
CA SER A 11 -2.06 10.92 0.51
C SER A 11 -2.19 11.55 1.92
N GLY A 12 -3.41 11.76 2.39
CA GLY A 12 -3.68 12.42 3.68
C GLY A 12 -3.06 11.74 4.91
N PHE A 13 -2.78 10.43 4.85
CA PHE A 13 -2.13 9.68 5.94
C PHE A 13 -0.62 9.49 5.74
N TYR A 14 0.00 10.14 4.74
CA TYR A 14 1.41 9.92 4.41
C TYR A 14 2.34 10.16 5.60
N ASP A 15 2.19 11.31 6.26
CA ASP A 15 3.02 11.66 7.42
C ASP A 15 2.79 10.71 8.59
N LYS A 16 1.57 10.20 8.75
CA LYS A 16 1.27 9.17 9.74
C LYS A 16 2.04 7.89 9.44
N TYR A 17 2.01 7.40 8.20
CA TYR A 17 2.69 6.16 7.82
C TYR A 17 4.18 6.22 8.14
N LEU A 18 4.79 7.38 7.85
CA LEU A 18 6.20 7.64 8.11
C LEU A 18 6.50 7.82 9.60
N ARG A 19 5.64 8.50 10.34
CA ARG A 19 5.81 8.75 11.79
C ARG A 19 5.65 7.47 12.61
N THR A 20 4.70 6.62 12.26
CA THR A 20 4.40 5.39 12.99
C THR A 20 5.20 4.19 12.46
N SER A 21 5.97 4.36 11.37
CA SER A 21 6.66 3.28 10.67
C SER A 21 5.71 2.12 10.33
N ARG A 22 4.52 2.47 9.80
CA ARG A 22 3.48 1.50 9.44
C ARG A 22 2.77 1.92 8.17
N VAL A 23 2.42 0.93 7.35
CA VAL A 23 1.45 1.11 6.25
C VAL A 23 0.08 0.63 6.71
N TYR A 24 -0.97 1.26 6.19
CA TYR A 24 -2.34 0.97 6.58
C TYR A 24 -3.23 0.71 5.37
N ILE A 25 -4.42 0.15 5.62
CA ILE A 25 -5.56 0.22 4.71
C ILE A 25 -6.34 1.50 5.04
N PRO A 26 -6.32 2.54 4.18
CA PRO A 26 -6.88 3.86 4.47
C PRO A 26 -8.37 3.96 4.11
N TRP A 27 -9.16 2.98 4.56
CA TRP A 27 -10.59 2.90 4.24
C TRP A 27 -11.42 2.90 5.51
N ASP A 28 -12.53 3.65 5.51
CA ASP A 28 -13.54 3.55 6.58
C ASP A 28 -14.29 2.22 6.48
N GLY A 29 -14.52 1.58 7.64
CA GLY A 29 -15.12 0.25 7.79
C GLY A 29 -14.12 -0.85 8.18
N TYR A 30 -14.57 -2.11 8.06
CA TYR A 30 -13.78 -3.31 8.35
C TYR A 30 -13.25 -3.36 9.80
N LYS A 31 -14.08 -2.98 10.76
CA LYS A 31 -13.71 -2.94 12.19
C LYS A 31 -13.69 -4.33 12.85
N PHE A 32 -12.99 -5.28 12.22
CA PHE A 32 -12.78 -6.64 12.74
C PHE A 32 -11.51 -7.25 12.13
N ASP A 33 -10.94 -8.24 12.80
CA ASP A 33 -9.71 -8.89 12.32
C ASP A 33 -9.95 -9.71 11.03
N LEU A 34 -9.19 -9.40 9.97
CA LEU A 34 -9.23 -10.09 8.67
C LEU A 34 -8.23 -11.25 8.58
N SER A 35 -7.42 -11.49 9.61
CA SER A 35 -6.36 -12.52 9.62
C SER A 35 -6.90 -13.95 9.46
N SER A 36 -8.13 -14.19 9.90
CA SER A 36 -8.85 -15.47 9.82
C SER A 36 -9.32 -15.81 8.41
N ILE A 37 -9.40 -14.83 7.51
CA ILE A 37 -9.91 -15.01 6.15
C ILE A 37 -8.76 -15.40 5.24
N LYS A 38 -8.82 -16.60 4.67
CA LYS A 38 -7.73 -17.18 3.87
C LYS A 38 -8.02 -17.17 2.38
N GLU A 39 -9.28 -17.34 1.97
CA GLU A 39 -9.62 -17.43 0.57
C GLU A 39 -10.02 -16.09 -0.03
N ARG A 40 -9.54 -15.81 -1.24
CA ARG A 40 -9.89 -14.59 -1.97
C ARG A 40 -11.39 -14.45 -2.22
N ALA A 41 -12.12 -15.57 -2.31
CA ALA A 41 -13.56 -15.59 -2.45
C ALA A 41 -14.27 -15.01 -1.21
N ASP A 42 -13.77 -15.34 -0.02
CA ASP A 42 -14.37 -14.90 1.25
C ASP A 42 -14.22 -13.39 1.48
N PHE A 43 -13.13 -12.79 0.98
CA PHE A 43 -12.97 -11.34 0.98
C PHE A 43 -14.06 -10.62 0.16
N ARG A 44 -14.66 -11.25 -0.86
CA ARG A 44 -15.79 -10.64 -1.59
C ARG A 44 -17.02 -10.51 -0.72
N ALA A 45 -17.37 -11.57 0.00
CA ALA A 45 -18.52 -11.58 0.91
C ALA A 45 -18.37 -10.52 2.02
N VAL A 46 -17.15 -10.34 2.54
CA VAL A 46 -16.83 -9.26 3.49
C VAL A 46 -17.10 -7.89 2.89
N VAL A 47 -16.63 -7.64 1.66
CA VAL A 47 -16.83 -6.34 1.00
C VAL A 47 -18.30 -6.06 0.71
N GLU A 48 -19.04 -7.04 0.19
CA GLU A 48 -20.47 -6.92 -0.11
C GLU A 48 -21.28 -6.56 1.15
N LYS A 49 -20.99 -7.25 2.26
CA LYS A 49 -21.65 -7.01 3.55
C LYS A 49 -21.33 -5.62 4.11
N GLU A 50 -20.06 -5.22 4.11
CA GLU A 50 -19.62 -3.95 4.69
C GLU A 50 -20.13 -2.74 3.91
N LYS A 51 -20.08 -2.82 2.58
CA LYS A 51 -20.35 -1.68 1.69
C LYS A 51 -21.78 -1.62 1.19
N LYS A 52 -22.59 -2.65 1.46
CA LYS A 52 -24.00 -2.77 1.02
C LYS A 52 -24.15 -2.46 -0.47
N MET A 53 -23.24 -3.01 -1.28
CA MET A 53 -23.18 -2.75 -2.72
C MET A 53 -23.07 -4.05 -3.50
N ASP A 54 -23.59 -4.05 -4.72
CA ASP A 54 -23.67 -5.20 -5.61
C ASP A 54 -22.85 -5.04 -6.91
N ASN A 55 -22.14 -3.91 -7.07
CA ASN A 55 -21.24 -3.71 -8.21
C ASN A 55 -20.05 -4.67 -8.14
N ARG A 56 -20.18 -5.78 -8.86
CA ARG A 56 -19.22 -6.89 -8.95
C ARG A 56 -17.78 -6.45 -9.21
N THR A 57 -17.58 -5.45 -10.07
CA THR A 57 -16.24 -4.99 -10.43
C THR A 57 -15.56 -4.27 -9.27
N SER A 58 -16.28 -3.36 -8.62
CA SER A 58 -15.78 -2.62 -7.45
C SER A 58 -15.54 -3.56 -6.26
N VAL A 59 -16.48 -4.47 -6.01
CA VAL A 59 -16.34 -5.51 -4.97
C VAL A 59 -15.09 -6.35 -5.20
N SER A 60 -14.89 -6.87 -6.41
CA SER A 60 -13.72 -7.70 -6.74
C SER A 60 -12.40 -6.93 -6.60
N ASN A 61 -12.38 -5.64 -6.93
CA ASN A 61 -11.20 -4.78 -6.78
C ASN A 61 -10.87 -4.50 -5.31
N TRP A 62 -11.86 -4.27 -4.46
CA TRP A 62 -11.65 -4.05 -3.02
C TRP A 62 -11.27 -5.35 -2.31
N ALA A 63 -11.97 -6.44 -2.59
CA ALA A 63 -11.66 -7.76 -2.05
C ALA A 63 -10.24 -8.20 -2.40
N GLY A 64 -9.81 -7.97 -3.66
CA GLY A 64 -8.45 -8.25 -4.09
C GLY A 64 -7.41 -7.45 -3.30
N GLN A 65 -7.66 -6.16 -3.05
CA GLN A 65 -6.75 -5.31 -2.29
C GLN A 65 -6.69 -5.69 -0.79
N LEU A 66 -7.82 -6.06 -0.17
CA LEU A 66 -7.83 -6.60 1.20
C LEU A 66 -7.00 -7.88 1.25
N PHE A 67 -7.29 -8.84 0.37
CA PHE A 67 -6.58 -10.10 0.27
C PHE A 67 -5.08 -9.90 0.08
N THR A 68 -4.68 -9.03 -0.85
CA THR A 68 -3.27 -8.70 -1.08
C THR A 68 -2.62 -8.17 0.20
N PHE A 69 -3.25 -7.21 0.88
CA PHE A 69 -2.69 -6.63 2.11
C PHE A 69 -2.63 -7.63 3.26
N THR A 70 -3.63 -8.50 3.42
CA THR A 70 -3.72 -9.43 4.55
C THR A 70 -2.89 -10.70 4.34
N GLN A 71 -2.92 -11.27 3.13
CA GLN A 71 -2.36 -12.60 2.84
C GLN A 71 -1.16 -12.58 1.88
N GLU A 72 -1.14 -11.72 0.84
CA GLU A 72 -0.07 -11.80 -0.19
C GLU A 72 1.20 -11.03 0.21
N ILE A 73 1.08 -9.83 0.77
CA ILE A 73 2.25 -9.04 1.20
C ILE A 73 2.99 -9.79 2.32
N GLN A 74 4.30 -10.00 2.13
CA GLN A 74 5.14 -10.73 3.09
C GLN A 74 6.19 -9.83 3.74
N THR A 75 6.70 -10.25 4.89
CA THR A 75 7.90 -9.68 5.48
C THR A 75 9.05 -9.81 4.48
N GLY A 76 9.80 -8.72 4.29
CA GLY A 76 10.88 -8.65 3.32
C GLY A 76 10.50 -7.98 1.99
N ASP A 77 9.21 -7.84 1.69
CA ASP A 77 8.76 -7.11 0.50
C ASP A 77 9.04 -5.61 0.60
N TYR A 78 9.23 -4.97 -0.55
CA TYR A 78 9.36 -3.53 -0.66
C TYR A 78 8.00 -2.86 -0.84
N VAL A 79 7.86 -1.66 -0.30
CA VAL A 79 6.71 -0.80 -0.49
C VAL A 79 7.16 0.58 -0.96
N LEU A 80 6.56 1.03 -2.06
CA LEU A 80 6.58 2.43 -2.46
C LEU A 80 5.32 3.13 -1.95
N ILE A 81 5.52 4.22 -1.23
CA ILE A 81 4.46 5.06 -0.68
C ILE A 81 4.51 6.41 -1.41
N PRO A 82 3.52 6.74 -2.27
CA PRO A 82 3.47 8.03 -2.94
C PRO A 82 3.07 9.15 -1.96
N SER A 83 3.82 10.25 -1.99
CA SER A 83 3.47 11.50 -1.29
C SER A 83 2.30 12.23 -1.97
N LYS A 84 1.87 13.36 -1.39
CA LYS A 84 0.77 14.17 -1.94
C LYS A 84 1.05 14.60 -3.39
N GLY A 85 0.07 14.34 -4.26
CA GLY A 85 0.21 14.59 -5.71
C GLY A 85 1.23 13.71 -6.41
N SER A 86 1.70 12.63 -5.76
CA SER A 86 2.74 11.72 -6.25
C SER A 86 4.01 12.44 -6.71
N ARG A 87 4.38 13.56 -6.07
CA ARG A 87 5.59 14.32 -6.42
C ARG A 87 6.86 13.55 -6.07
N ASN A 88 6.85 12.97 -4.88
CA ASN A 88 7.91 12.12 -4.35
C ASN A 88 7.37 10.77 -3.90
N TYR A 89 8.26 9.80 -3.74
CA TYR A 89 7.99 8.49 -3.17
C TYR A 89 8.86 8.23 -1.94
N CYS A 90 8.33 7.46 -1.00
CA CYS A 90 9.09 6.84 0.08
C CYS A 90 9.25 5.34 -0.24
N LEU A 91 10.48 4.85 -0.21
CA LEU A 91 10.79 3.43 -0.28
C LEU A 91 10.93 2.87 1.14
N ALA A 92 10.15 1.85 1.45
CA ALA A 92 10.18 1.13 2.71
C ALA A 92 10.22 -0.38 2.48
N LYS A 93 10.50 -1.14 3.53
CA LYS A 93 10.48 -2.60 3.56
C LYS A 93 9.50 -3.08 4.62
N ILE A 94 8.68 -4.09 4.32
CA ILE A 94 7.79 -4.72 5.31
C ILE A 94 8.65 -5.48 6.32
N THR A 95 8.47 -5.20 7.60
CA THR A 95 9.24 -5.82 8.69
C THR A 95 8.44 -6.81 9.52
N GLY A 96 7.13 -6.92 9.28
CA GLY A 96 6.27 -7.79 10.07
C GLY A 96 4.92 -8.10 9.43
N ALA A 97 4.21 -8.99 10.10
CA ALA A 97 2.92 -9.48 9.66
C ALA A 97 1.82 -8.40 9.70
N TYR A 98 0.72 -8.72 9.04
CA TYR A 98 -0.54 -7.99 9.20
C TYR A 98 -0.96 -7.95 10.67
N SER A 99 -1.55 -6.84 11.08
CA SER A 99 -2.11 -6.64 12.42
C SER A 99 -3.38 -5.80 12.36
N PHE A 100 -4.28 -6.11 13.28
CA PHE A 100 -5.53 -5.41 13.50
C PHE A 100 -5.50 -4.69 14.85
N ASP A 101 -5.86 -3.40 14.86
CA ASP A 101 -6.01 -2.60 16.07
C ASP A 101 -7.34 -1.82 16.00
N GLU A 102 -8.31 -2.24 16.81
CA GLU A 102 -9.63 -1.60 16.86
C GLU A 102 -9.58 -0.20 17.50
N LYS A 103 -8.53 0.11 18.28
CA LYS A 103 -8.38 1.37 19.02
C LYS A 103 -7.66 2.45 18.22
N GLU A 104 -7.35 2.18 16.95
CA GLU A 104 -6.62 3.09 16.08
C GLU A 104 -7.41 4.40 15.85
N PRO A 105 -6.91 5.58 16.28
CA PRO A 105 -7.67 6.84 16.32
C PRO A 105 -8.14 7.40 14.98
N ASP A 106 -7.49 7.06 13.85
CA ASP A 106 -7.89 7.55 12.52
C ASP A 106 -8.71 6.51 11.74
N LYS A 107 -9.29 5.52 12.45
CA LYS A 107 -9.99 4.38 11.86
C LYS A 107 -9.13 3.54 10.92
N LEU A 108 -7.80 3.58 11.07
CA LEU A 108 -6.88 2.79 10.27
C LEU A 108 -6.62 1.43 10.93
N TYR A 109 -7.65 0.61 11.05
CA TYR A 109 -7.59 -0.60 11.89
C TYR A 109 -6.59 -1.65 11.40
N HIS A 110 -6.25 -1.63 10.11
CA HIS A 110 -5.40 -2.65 9.48
C HIS A 110 -4.05 -2.09 9.12
N SER A 111 -2.99 -2.73 9.60
CA SER A 111 -1.62 -2.23 9.37
C SER A 111 -0.55 -3.31 9.28
N ARG A 112 0.57 -2.93 8.67
CA ARG A 112 1.83 -3.69 8.68
C ARG A 112 2.98 -2.77 9.06
N PRO A 113 3.91 -3.22 9.91
CA PRO A 113 5.10 -2.45 10.24
C PRO A 113 6.06 -2.41 9.05
N ILE A 114 6.75 -1.28 8.91
CA ILE A 114 7.73 -1.04 7.85
C ILE A 114 9.01 -0.46 8.42
N GLU A 115 10.11 -0.64 7.69
CA GLU A 115 11.36 0.10 7.85
C GLU A 115 11.52 1.04 6.67
N ILE A 116 11.75 2.32 6.94
CA ILE A 116 11.94 3.32 5.88
C ILE A 116 13.39 3.28 5.41
N LEU A 117 13.59 2.99 4.13
CA LEU A 117 14.92 2.87 3.53
C LEU A 117 15.38 4.16 2.88
N LEU A 118 14.44 4.90 2.28
CA LEU A 118 14.72 6.15 1.58
C LEU A 118 13.44 6.99 1.46
N LYS A 119 13.57 8.30 1.69
CA LYS A 119 12.48 9.28 1.58
C LYS A 119 12.75 10.23 0.42
N ASP A 120 11.71 10.97 0.06
CA ASP A 120 11.78 12.10 -0.89
C ASP A 120 12.40 11.74 -2.24
N ILE A 121 12.15 10.52 -2.71
CA ILE A 121 12.59 10.04 -4.01
C ILE A 121 11.78 10.80 -5.07
N PRO A 122 12.39 11.68 -5.89
CA PRO A 122 11.65 12.50 -6.84
C PRO A 122 10.99 11.64 -7.91
N ARG A 123 9.78 11.98 -8.36
CA ARG A 123 9.06 11.21 -9.40
C ARG A 123 9.75 11.27 -10.76
N ASP A 124 10.43 12.37 -11.07
CA ASP A 124 11.05 12.66 -12.36
C ASP A 124 12.29 11.83 -12.67
N ILE A 125 12.87 11.14 -11.67
CA ILE A 125 13.96 10.19 -11.90
C ILE A 125 13.50 8.94 -12.65
N PHE A 126 12.20 8.64 -12.59
CA PHE A 126 11.62 7.44 -13.20
C PHE A 126 11.25 7.68 -14.66
N SER A 127 11.34 6.61 -15.45
CA SER A 127 10.87 6.63 -16.84
C SER A 127 9.36 6.85 -16.94
N GLN A 128 8.90 7.31 -18.10
CA GLN A 128 7.48 7.56 -18.34
C GLN A 128 6.62 6.27 -18.19
N SER A 129 7.16 5.10 -18.54
CA SER A 129 6.49 3.81 -18.38
C SER A 129 6.29 3.45 -16.90
N VAL A 130 7.34 3.62 -16.08
CA VAL A 130 7.27 3.44 -14.63
C VAL A 130 6.26 4.41 -14.03
N ILE A 131 6.35 5.68 -14.38
CA ILE A 131 5.43 6.73 -13.92
C ILE A 131 3.96 6.37 -14.23
N TYR A 132 3.67 5.93 -15.45
CA TYR A 132 2.32 5.52 -15.85
C TYR A 132 1.84 4.32 -15.03
N SER A 133 2.71 3.32 -14.83
CA SER A 133 2.43 2.14 -14.02
C SER A 133 2.16 2.47 -12.55
N LEU A 134 2.96 3.36 -11.97
CA LEU A 134 2.77 3.87 -10.61
C LEU A 134 1.52 4.74 -10.47
N GLY A 135 0.99 5.29 -11.56
CA GLY A 135 -0.20 6.15 -11.60
C GLY A 135 -1.54 5.43 -11.49
N ALA A 136 -1.58 4.11 -11.32
CA ALA A 136 -2.85 3.37 -11.21
C ALA A 136 -3.73 3.86 -10.03
N PHE A 137 -5.04 3.95 -10.24
CA PHE A 137 -5.99 4.50 -9.25
C PHE A 137 -6.22 3.63 -8.00
N ARG A 138 -5.62 2.43 -7.93
CA ARG A 138 -5.81 1.50 -6.80
C ARG A 138 -4.97 1.93 -5.60
N THR A 139 -5.47 1.67 -4.39
CA THR A 139 -4.75 1.97 -3.15
C THR A 139 -3.55 1.06 -2.98
N ILE A 140 -3.75 -0.25 -3.21
CA ILE A 140 -2.77 -1.31 -3.01
C ILE A 140 -2.64 -2.10 -4.32
N PHE A 141 -1.42 -2.22 -4.85
CA PHE A 141 -1.16 -3.05 -6.01
C PHE A 141 0.32 -3.41 -6.14
N ARG A 142 0.60 -4.47 -6.91
CA ARG A 142 1.96 -4.88 -7.25
C ARG A 142 2.57 -3.98 -8.33
N ALA A 143 3.79 -3.48 -8.10
CA ALA A 143 4.52 -2.71 -9.10
C ALA A 143 4.95 -3.62 -10.27
N LYS A 144 4.81 -3.15 -11.53
CA LYS A 144 5.17 -3.95 -12.71
C LYS A 144 6.67 -3.90 -13.07
N HIS A 145 7.32 -2.76 -12.85
CA HIS A 145 8.70 -2.49 -13.26
C HIS A 145 9.67 -2.57 -12.07
N GLU A 146 9.56 -3.63 -11.26
CA GLU A 146 10.25 -3.73 -9.95
C GLU A 146 11.77 -3.50 -10.06
N ASP A 147 12.43 -4.16 -11.01
CA ASP A 147 13.89 -4.07 -11.21
C ASP A 147 14.33 -2.67 -11.67
N GLU A 148 13.60 -2.10 -12.62
CA GLU A 148 13.86 -0.76 -13.15
C GLU A 148 13.71 0.30 -12.05
N ILE A 149 12.64 0.19 -11.25
CA ILE A 149 12.40 1.06 -10.10
C ILE A 149 13.56 0.97 -9.11
N MET A 150 13.93 -0.25 -8.69
CA MET A 150 15.00 -0.44 -7.71
C MET A 150 16.36 0.05 -8.23
N ASN A 151 16.69 -0.22 -9.49
CA ASN A 151 17.95 0.24 -10.10
C ASN A 151 18.00 1.77 -10.18
N THR A 152 16.90 2.40 -10.59
CA THR A 152 16.80 3.87 -10.67
C THR A 152 16.98 4.51 -9.29
N ILE A 153 16.33 3.96 -8.26
CA ILE A 153 16.46 4.44 -6.88
C ILE A 153 17.90 4.29 -6.38
N LYS A 154 18.57 3.17 -6.67
CA LYS A 154 19.97 2.95 -6.28
C LYS A 154 20.89 3.99 -6.90
N LYS A 155 20.80 4.20 -8.22
CA LYS A 155 21.60 5.21 -8.94
C LYS A 155 21.36 6.62 -8.39
N TRP A 156 20.11 6.98 -8.13
CA TRP A 156 19.79 8.28 -7.54
C TRP A 156 20.39 8.43 -6.15
N LYS A 157 20.29 7.41 -5.28
CA LYS A 157 20.89 7.41 -3.94
C LYS A 157 22.41 7.53 -3.97
N GLU A 158 23.07 6.89 -4.93
CA GLU A 158 24.53 6.98 -5.10
C GLU A 158 24.98 8.38 -5.54
N ALA A 159 24.20 9.03 -6.42
CA ALA A 159 24.50 10.38 -6.90
C ALA A 159 24.24 11.50 -5.88
N HIS A 160 23.47 11.24 -4.82
CA HIS A 160 23.07 12.22 -3.79
C HIS A 160 23.57 11.83 -2.39
N ARG A 161 24.64 11.03 -2.34
CA ARG A 161 25.35 10.62 -1.12
C ARG A 161 26.59 11.47 -0.92
#